data_AF-A0A084QGI2-F1
#
_entry.id   AF-A0A084QGI2-F1
#
_cell.length_a   1.000
_cell.length_b   1.000
_cell.length_c   1.000
_cell.angle_alpha   90.00
_cell.angle_beta   90.00
_cell.angle_gamma   90.00
#
_symmetry.space_group_name_H-M   'P 1'
#
loop_
_entity.id
_entity.type
_entity.pdbx_description
1 polymer ?
#
loop_
_entity_poly.entity_id
_entity_poly.type
_entity_poly.pdbx_seq_one_letter_code
_entity_poly.pdbx_strand_id
1 'polypeptide(L)'
;MRYSAIVLEAHERTLATNVLSALLKKTLKRRPTLKIIVTSATLNANNFSSYFNDAPIFTIPGYAFPVKILYSREPEPGYLGAALVTILQVHLTEPADDILLFLTGKEEIDICCEVLYERIKALGPNVSQLLMLPIYSALPAEMQSSVFEPAPAGGRKVVIATNIA
;
A
#
# COMPACT_ATOMS: atom_id res chain seq x y z
N MET A 1 -27.92 -0.74 -21.96
CA MET A 1 -26.57 -0.89 -21.33
C MET A 1 -26.37 0.23 -20.32
N ARG A 2 -26.00 -0.10 -19.08
CA ARG A 2 -26.23 0.71 -17.85
C ARG A 2 -25.25 1.86 -17.56
N TYR A 3 -24.07 1.92 -18.18
CA TYR A 3 -23.03 2.89 -17.79
C TYR A 3 -22.87 4.05 -18.80
N SER A 4 -22.71 5.26 -18.27
CA SER A 4 -22.39 6.49 -19.02
C SER A 4 -20.91 6.88 -18.90
N ALA A 5 -20.22 6.44 -17.84
CA ALA A 5 -18.80 6.63 -17.62
C ALA A 5 -18.15 5.36 -17.05
N ILE A 6 -16.87 5.15 -17.37
CA ILE A 6 -16.03 4.07 -16.82
C ILE A 6 -14.71 4.69 -16.34
N VAL A 7 -14.32 4.36 -15.11
CA VAL A 7 -13.03 4.74 -14.53
C VAL A 7 -12.16 3.49 -14.48
N LEU A 8 -10.93 3.58 -15.00
CA LEU A 8 -10.02 2.46 -15.14
C LEU A 8 -8.67 2.79 -14.51
N GLU A 9 -8.32 2.03 -13.48
CA GLU A 9 -7.03 2.14 -12.82
C GLU A 9 -5.98 1.32 -13.59
N ALA A 10 -5.01 2.02 -14.17
CA ALA A 10 -4.06 1.45 -15.12
C ALA A 10 -2.63 1.29 -14.56
N HIS A 11 -2.48 1.34 -13.24
CA HIS A 11 -1.19 1.26 -12.56
C HIS A 11 -0.58 -0.15 -12.65
N GLU A 12 -1.35 -1.20 -12.34
CA GLU A 12 -0.82 -2.56 -12.20
C GLU A 12 -0.75 -3.39 -13.49
N ARG A 13 -1.03 -2.79 -14.67
CA ARG A 13 -0.98 -3.46 -16.00
C ARG A 13 -1.50 -4.91 -16.04
N THR A 14 -2.61 -5.19 -15.36
CA THR A 14 -3.18 -6.54 -15.33
C THR A 14 -3.73 -6.96 -16.70
N LEU A 15 -3.84 -8.28 -16.94
CA LEU A 15 -4.46 -8.82 -18.15
C LEU A 15 -5.88 -8.27 -18.35
N ALA A 16 -6.67 -8.23 -17.27
CA ALA A 16 -8.03 -7.73 -17.30
C ALA A 16 -8.08 -6.26 -17.73
N THR A 17 -7.22 -5.41 -17.15
CA THR A 17 -7.14 -3.98 -17.48
C THR A 17 -6.74 -3.76 -18.94
N ASN A 18 -5.83 -4.57 -19.48
CA ASN A 18 -5.39 -4.49 -20.88
C ASN A 18 -6.50 -4.91 -21.85
N VAL A 19 -7.18 -6.05 -21.58
CA VAL A 19 -8.31 -6.51 -22.39
C VAL A 19 -9.45 -5.50 -22.36
N LEU A 20 -9.78 -4.98 -21.18
CA LEU A 20 -10.82 -3.97 -21.01
C LEU A 20 -10.47 -2.70 -21.79
N SER A 21 -9.23 -2.23 -21.73
CA SER A 21 -8.77 -1.06 -22.50
C SER A 21 -8.94 -1.25 -24.02
N ALA A 22 -8.61 -2.44 -24.53
CA ALA A 22 -8.78 -2.76 -25.95
C ALA A 22 -10.26 -2.81 -26.38
N LEU A 23 -11.14 -3.37 -25.55
CA LEU A 23 -12.58 -3.39 -25.79
C LEU A 23 -13.19 -1.98 -25.74
N LEU A 24 -12.75 -1.17 -24.78
CA LEU A 24 -13.21 0.19 -24.59
C LEU A 24 -12.80 1.11 -25.76
N LYS A 25 -11.57 0.98 -26.27
CA LYS A 25 -11.12 1.73 -27.46
C LYS A 25 -12.01 1.47 -28.68
N LYS A 26 -12.47 0.23 -28.88
CA LYS A 26 -13.44 -0.11 -29.94
C LYS A 26 -14.84 0.42 -29.63
N THR A 27 -15.24 0.39 -28.36
CA THR A 27 -16.58 0.80 -27.91
C THR A 27 -16.79 2.30 -28.02
N LEU A 28 -15.78 3.11 -27.72
CA LEU A 28 -15.80 4.57 -27.88
C LEU A 28 -16.21 5.00 -29.30
N LYS A 29 -15.78 4.26 -30.33
CA LYS A 29 -16.17 4.53 -31.73
C LYS A 29 -17.66 4.30 -32.00
N ARG A 30 -18.28 3.35 -31.28
CA ARG A 30 -19.69 2.98 -31.43
C ARG A 30 -20.62 3.76 -30.49
N ARG A 31 -20.09 4.31 -29.40
CA ARG A 31 -20.83 5.06 -28.39
C ARG A 31 -20.11 6.36 -28.02
N PRO A 32 -20.33 7.44 -28.79
CA PRO A 32 -19.75 8.75 -28.51
C PRO A 32 -20.18 9.33 -27.14
N THR A 33 -21.29 8.86 -26.58
CA THR A 33 -21.80 9.28 -25.27
C THR A 33 -21.09 8.62 -24.08
N LEU A 34 -20.29 7.57 -24.30
CA LEU A 34 -19.54 6.90 -23.25
C LEU A 34 -18.27 7.69 -22.92
N LYS A 35 -18.08 8.01 -21.64
CA LYS A 35 -16.85 8.65 -21.15
C LYS A 35 -15.94 7.62 -20.49
N ILE A 36 -14.63 7.81 -20.62
CA ILE A 36 -13.61 6.97 -19.99
C ILE A 36 -12.60 7.86 -19.31
N ILE A 37 -12.28 7.51 -18.06
CA ILE A 37 -11.22 8.15 -17.28
C ILE A 37 -10.21 7.06 -16.94
N VAL A 38 -8.95 7.27 -17.34
CA VAL A 38 -7.85 6.36 -17.02
C VAL A 38 -7.03 7.00 -15.91
N THR A 39 -6.92 6.34 -14.77
CA THR A 39 -6.12 6.80 -13.62
C THR A 39 -4.80 6.02 -13.55
N SER A 40 -3.70 6.69 -13.25
CA SER A 40 -2.37 6.09 -13.10
C SER A 40 -1.55 6.87 -12.08
N ALA A 41 -0.90 6.14 -11.16
CA ALA A 41 0.06 6.72 -10.21
C ALA A 41 1.48 6.88 -10.78
N THR A 42 1.75 6.42 -12.03
CA THR A 42 3.09 6.54 -12.66
C THR A 42 3.12 7.58 -13.78
N LEU A 43 4.33 8.05 -14.09
CA LEU A 43 4.67 8.97 -15.19
C LEU A 43 4.33 8.43 -16.61
N ASN A 44 3.80 7.21 -16.73
CA ASN A 44 3.47 6.58 -18.02
C ASN A 44 2.15 7.09 -18.65
N ALA A 45 1.61 8.23 -18.20
CA ALA A 45 0.38 8.83 -18.74
C ALA A 45 0.46 9.08 -20.25
N ASN A 46 1.64 9.40 -20.78
CA ASN A 46 1.87 9.62 -22.22
C ASN A 46 1.53 8.39 -23.07
N ASN A 47 1.84 7.19 -22.60
CA ASN A 47 1.53 5.95 -23.32
C ASN A 47 0.01 5.73 -23.42
N PHE A 48 -0.72 6.06 -22.35
CA PHE A 48 -2.19 5.97 -22.35
C PHE A 48 -2.81 7.05 -23.22
N SER A 49 -2.30 8.27 -23.16
CA SER A 49 -2.76 9.38 -24.02
C SER A 49 -2.65 8.99 -25.50
N SER A 50 -1.45 8.57 -25.95
CA SER A 50 -1.23 8.11 -27.32
C SER A 50 -2.13 6.91 -27.68
N TYR A 51 -2.29 5.94 -26.78
CA TYR A 51 -3.17 4.81 -27.00
C TYR A 51 -4.63 5.21 -27.18
N PHE A 52 -5.11 6.23 -26.47
CA PHE A 52 -6.48 6.74 -26.53
C PHE A 52 -6.64 7.97 -27.44
N ASN A 53 -5.90 8.00 -28.56
CA ASN A 53 -5.97 9.05 -29.59
C ASN A 53 -5.59 10.44 -29.03
N ASP A 54 -4.43 10.53 -28.39
CA ASP A 54 -3.87 11.75 -27.80
C ASP A 54 -4.82 12.40 -26.79
N ALA A 55 -5.47 11.56 -25.96
CA ALA A 55 -6.39 12.01 -24.93
C ALA A 55 -5.70 13.00 -23.97
N PRO A 56 -6.39 14.08 -23.53
CA PRO A 56 -5.83 15.05 -22.59
C PRO A 56 -5.34 14.38 -21.31
N ILE A 57 -4.15 14.79 -20.85
CA ILE A 57 -3.57 14.34 -19.59
C ILE A 57 -3.85 15.39 -18.52
N PHE A 58 -4.42 14.95 -17.40
CA PHE A 58 -4.60 15.79 -16.22
C PHE A 58 -3.70 15.26 -15.10
N THR A 59 -2.79 16.10 -14.62
CA THR A 59 -1.84 15.76 -13.55
C THR A 59 -2.24 16.46 -12.26
N ILE A 60 -2.47 15.69 -11.21
CA ILE A 60 -2.64 16.21 -9.86
C ILE A 60 -1.24 16.33 -9.25
N PRO A 61 -0.78 17.53 -8.84
CA PRO A 61 0.52 17.67 -8.20
C PRO A 61 0.50 16.92 -6.86
N GLY A 62 1.41 15.96 -6.71
CA GLY A 62 1.63 15.29 -5.44
C GLY A 62 2.44 16.17 -4.50
N TYR A 63 2.05 16.20 -3.23
CA TYR A 63 2.88 16.74 -2.16
C TYR A 63 3.45 15.57 -1.39
N ALA A 64 4.71 15.23 -1.66
CA ALA A 64 5.46 14.32 -0.81
C ALA A 64 6.17 15.15 0.27
N PHE A 65 5.98 14.78 1.52
CA PHE A 65 6.83 15.29 2.60
C PHE A 65 8.24 14.69 2.44
N PRO A 66 9.30 15.42 2.82
CA PRO A 66 10.65 14.88 2.75
C PRO A 66 10.77 13.60 3.60
N VAL A 67 11.17 12.48 2.97
CA VAL A 67 11.41 11.21 3.65
C VAL A 67 12.91 10.98 3.76
N LYS A 68 13.39 10.73 4.97
CA LYS A 68 14.78 10.32 5.21
C LYS A 68 14.93 8.84 4.90
N ILE A 69 15.82 8.50 3.97
CA ILE A 69 16.09 7.10 3.60
C ILE A 69 17.32 6.62 4.37
N LEU A 70 17.19 5.46 5.00
CA LEU A 70 18.26 4.77 5.71
C LEU A 70 18.52 3.42 5.03
N TYR A 71 19.79 3.07 4.87
CA TYR A 71 20.22 1.82 4.25
C TYR A 71 21.00 0.99 5.27
N SER A 72 20.90 -0.33 5.16
CA SER A 72 21.84 -1.22 5.85
C SER A 72 23.25 -0.98 5.31
N ARG A 73 24.27 -1.21 6.15
CA ARG A 73 25.68 -1.06 5.72
C ARG A 73 26.08 -2.16 4.74
N GLU A 74 25.52 -3.35 4.93
CA GLU A 74 25.79 -4.55 4.14
C GLU A 74 24.47 -5.26 3.81
N PRO A 75 24.43 -6.14 2.79
CA PRO A 75 23.27 -6.95 2.49
C PRO A 75 22.87 -7.83 3.68
N GLU A 76 21.59 -7.77 4.06
CA GLU A 76 21.05 -8.51 5.20
C GLU A 76 20.43 -9.84 4.74
N PRO A 77 21.01 -11.00 5.07
CA PRO A 77 20.45 -12.30 4.68
C PRO A 77 19.14 -12.62 5.42
N GLY A 78 18.91 -12.04 6.60
CA GLY A 78 17.73 -12.27 7.43
C GLY A 78 16.81 -11.05 7.55
N TYR A 79 16.21 -10.61 6.45
CA TYR A 79 15.41 -9.36 6.44
C TYR A 79 14.27 -9.34 7.46
N LEU A 80 13.64 -10.48 7.77
CA LEU A 80 12.58 -10.56 8.78
C LEU A 80 13.12 -10.21 10.17
N GLY A 81 14.29 -10.76 10.53
CA GLY A 81 14.96 -10.45 11.79
C GLY A 81 15.37 -8.98 11.90
N ALA A 82 15.92 -8.42 10.83
CA ALA A 82 16.30 -7.01 10.79
C ALA A 82 15.08 -6.08 10.84
N ALA A 83 13.96 -6.44 10.19
CA ALA A 83 12.71 -5.70 10.26
C ALA A 83 12.17 -5.65 11.70
N LEU A 84 12.16 -6.79 12.40
CA LEU A 84 11.76 -6.87 13.82
C LEU A 84 12.61 -5.96 14.72
N VAL A 85 13.93 -5.99 14.54
CA VAL A 85 14.85 -5.13 15.30
C VAL A 85 14.60 -3.65 14.99
N THR A 86 14.39 -3.32 13.72
CA THR A 86 14.13 -1.95 13.27
C THR A 86 12.82 -1.41 13.84
N ILE A 87 11.75 -2.21 13.84
CA ILE A 87 10.46 -1.83 14.46
C ILE A 87 10.64 -1.51 15.94
N LEU A 88 11.34 -2.38 16.68
CA LEU A 88 11.57 -2.18 18.10
C LEU A 88 12.43 -0.95 18.37
N GLN A 89 13.48 -0.74 17.57
CA GLN A 89 14.30 0.48 17.67
C GLN A 89 13.43 1.72 17.46
N VAL A 90 12.67 1.76 16.37
CA VAL A 90 11.80 2.90 16.02
C VAL A 90 10.74 3.14 17.10
N HIS A 91 10.13 2.08 17.64
CA HIS A 91 9.15 2.17 18.72
C HIS A 91 9.73 2.79 20.01
N LEU A 92 10.99 2.48 20.31
CA LEU A 92 11.65 2.91 21.55
C LEU A 92 12.35 4.27 21.44
N THR A 93 12.82 4.66 20.25
CA THR A 93 13.69 5.85 20.09
C THR A 93 13.06 6.98 19.30
N GLU A 94 12.11 6.70 18.40
CA GLU A 94 11.50 7.73 17.56
C GLU A 94 10.22 8.29 18.20
N PRO A 95 9.79 9.52 17.85
CA PRO A 95 8.50 10.08 18.27
C PRO A 95 7.32 9.18 17.95
N ALA A 96 6.21 9.38 18.68
CA ALA A 96 5.00 8.57 18.55
C ALA A 96 4.27 8.84 17.22
N ASP A 97 4.63 8.04 16.21
CA ASP A 97 3.97 7.95 14.91
C ASP A 97 3.88 6.47 14.47
N ASP A 98 2.97 6.17 13.54
CA ASP A 98 2.71 4.81 13.09
C ASP A 98 3.83 4.24 12.22
N ILE A 99 3.95 2.91 12.20
CA ILE A 99 4.93 2.17 11.40
C ILE A 99 4.20 1.38 10.31
N LEU A 100 4.73 1.38 9.09
CA LEU A 100 4.33 0.49 8.00
C LEU A 100 5.50 -0.42 7.62
N LEU A 101 5.31 -1.73 7.79
CA LEU A 101 6.27 -2.76 7.38
C LEU A 101 5.70 -3.54 6.19
N PHE A 102 6.52 -3.72 5.14
CA PHE A 102 6.21 -4.59 4.01
C PHE A 102 6.87 -5.96 4.18
N LEU A 103 6.07 -7.03 4.08
CA LEU A 103 6.49 -8.44 4.06
C LEU A 103 5.89 -9.17 2.85
N THR A 104 6.37 -10.37 2.56
CA THR A 104 6.04 -11.05 1.30
C THR A 104 4.70 -11.79 1.31
N GLY A 105 4.23 -12.20 2.49
CA GLY A 105 3.00 -12.98 2.58
C GLY A 105 2.49 -13.18 4.01
N LYS A 106 1.33 -13.83 4.09
CA LYS A 106 0.62 -14.09 5.35
C LYS A 106 1.47 -14.79 6.39
N GLU A 107 2.21 -15.83 6.00
CA GLU A 107 3.02 -16.63 6.94
C GLU A 107 4.09 -15.76 7.64
N GLU A 108 4.81 -14.94 6.88
CA GLU A 108 5.79 -14.01 7.46
C GLU A 108 5.15 -12.93 8.32
N ILE A 109 3.98 -12.43 7.91
CA ILE A 109 3.21 -11.44 8.68
C ILE A 109 2.78 -12.02 10.03
N ASP A 110 2.22 -13.22 10.03
CA ASP A 110 1.76 -13.89 11.25
C ASP A 110 2.95 -14.15 12.21
N ILE A 111 4.07 -14.66 11.68
CA ILE A 111 5.31 -14.87 12.45
C ILE A 111 5.84 -13.55 13.01
N CYS A 112 5.85 -12.48 12.21
CA CYS A 112 6.32 -11.17 12.63
C CYS A 112 5.49 -10.62 13.79
N CYS A 113 4.15 -10.70 13.68
CA CYS A 113 3.22 -10.30 14.74
C CYS A 113 3.47 -11.08 16.04
N GLU A 114 3.60 -12.40 15.96
CA GLU A 114 3.83 -13.26 17.14
C GLU A 114 5.16 -12.91 17.84
N VAL A 115 6.24 -12.78 17.07
CA VAL A 115 7.56 -12.46 17.63
C VAL A 115 7.61 -11.03 18.19
N LEU A 116 6.98 -10.06 17.53
CA LEU A 116 6.88 -8.69 18.07
C LEU A 116 6.10 -8.67 19.38
N TYR A 117 4.99 -9.39 19.44
CA TYR A 117 4.16 -9.47 20.65
C TYR A 117 4.95 -10.00 21.85
N GLU A 118 5.66 -11.12 21.67
CA GLU A 118 6.48 -11.69 22.74
C GLU A 118 7.64 -10.77 23.14
N ARG A 119 8.28 -10.08 22.17
CA ARG A 119 9.37 -9.14 22.48
C ARG A 119 8.88 -7.90 23.24
N ILE A 120 7.75 -7.31 22.85
CA ILE A 120 7.16 -6.17 23.56
C ILE A 120 6.77 -6.55 24.98
N LYS A 121 6.15 -7.73 25.15
CA LYS A 121 5.78 -8.27 26.46
C LYS A 121 7.00 -8.48 27.35
N ALA A 122 8.12 -8.95 26.79
CA ALA A 122 9.38 -9.16 27.52
C ALA A 122 10.06 -7.85 27.98
N LEU A 123 9.82 -6.72 27.31
CA LEU A 123 10.34 -5.41 27.72
C LEU A 123 9.66 -4.85 28.99
N GLY A 124 8.51 -5.42 29.38
CA GLY A 124 7.81 -5.09 30.62
C GLY A 124 6.85 -3.89 30.52
N PRO A 125 6.20 -3.52 31.64
CA PRO A 125 5.06 -2.60 31.64
C PRO A 125 5.42 -1.13 31.41
N ASN A 126 6.72 -0.79 31.41
CA ASN A 126 7.19 0.60 31.22
C ASN A 126 7.26 1.00 29.74
N VAL A 127 7.03 0.06 28.81
CA VAL A 127 7.02 0.33 27.37
C VAL A 127 5.60 0.67 26.92
N SER A 128 5.48 1.68 26.06
CA SER A 128 4.21 2.05 25.44
C SER A 128 3.62 0.90 24.62
N GLN A 129 2.29 0.86 24.56
CA GLN A 129 1.57 -0.18 23.82
C GLN A 129 1.92 -0.11 22.32
N LEU A 130 2.18 -1.27 21.72
CA LEU A 130 2.34 -1.42 20.26
C LEU A 130 1.17 -2.25 19.70
N LEU A 131 0.30 -1.63 18.93
CA LEU A 131 -0.83 -2.27 18.25
C LEU A 131 -0.36 -2.84 16.91
N MET A 132 -0.32 -4.16 16.77
CA MET A 132 0.08 -4.85 15.54
C MET A 132 -1.15 -5.16 14.69
N LEU A 133 -1.16 -4.71 13.43
CA LEU A 133 -2.28 -4.93 12.50
C LEU A 133 -1.79 -5.59 11.21
N PRO A 134 -2.11 -6.87 10.98
CA PRO A 134 -1.75 -7.57 9.75
C PRO A 134 -2.64 -7.16 8.57
N ILE A 135 -2.07 -6.99 7.38
CA ILE A 135 -2.80 -6.73 6.13
C ILE A 135 -2.30 -7.63 5.00
N TYR A 136 -3.19 -8.45 4.46
CA TYR A 136 -2.94 -9.28 3.27
C TYR A 136 -4.27 -9.56 2.54
N SER A 137 -4.18 -9.95 1.26
CA SER A 137 -5.34 -10.00 0.34
C SER A 137 -6.50 -10.90 0.77
N ALA A 138 -6.23 -11.97 1.52
CA ALA A 138 -7.24 -12.90 2.03
C ALA A 138 -7.97 -12.43 3.30
N LEU A 139 -7.61 -11.27 3.85
CA LEU A 139 -8.20 -10.76 5.10
C LEU A 139 -9.61 -10.20 4.85
N PRO A 140 -10.62 -10.50 5.69
CA PRO A 140 -11.93 -9.84 5.66
C PRO A 140 -11.86 -8.31 5.65
N ALA A 141 -12.78 -7.67 4.92
CA ALA A 141 -12.81 -6.21 4.73
C ALA A 141 -12.95 -5.42 6.05
N GLU A 142 -13.70 -5.98 7.01
CA GLU A 142 -13.85 -5.40 8.35
C GLU A 142 -12.51 -5.32 9.07
N MET A 143 -11.68 -6.37 8.98
CA MET A 143 -10.35 -6.39 9.58
C MET A 143 -9.36 -5.50 8.82
N GLN A 144 -9.45 -5.43 7.48
CA GLN A 144 -8.63 -4.48 6.71
C GLN A 144 -8.93 -3.03 7.11
N SER A 145 -10.19 -2.70 7.40
CA SER A 145 -10.59 -1.35 7.77
C SER A 145 -10.02 -0.91 9.13
N SER A 146 -9.68 -1.86 10.01
CA SER A 146 -9.14 -1.55 11.34
C SER A 146 -7.80 -0.80 11.29
N VAL A 147 -7.06 -0.85 10.17
CA VAL A 147 -5.79 -0.11 10.04
C VAL A 147 -5.96 1.40 9.97
N PHE A 148 -7.17 1.88 9.66
CA PHE A 148 -7.49 3.31 9.65
C PHE A 148 -7.82 3.85 11.03
N GLU A 149 -8.07 2.97 12.02
CA GLU A 149 -8.34 3.39 13.39
C GLU A 149 -7.07 3.98 14.03
N PRO A 150 -7.20 5.03 14.87
CA PRO A 150 -6.06 5.65 15.51
C PRO A 150 -5.35 4.68 16.46
N ALA A 151 -4.05 4.89 16.65
CA ALA A 151 -3.29 4.17 17.67
C ALA A 151 -3.85 4.46 19.08
N PRO A 152 -3.74 3.51 20.03
CA PRO A 152 -4.16 3.74 21.40
C PRO A 152 -3.41 4.92 22.03
N ALA A 153 -4.03 5.62 22.98
CA ALA A 153 -3.46 6.80 23.61
C ALA A 153 -2.11 6.47 24.28
N GLY A 154 -1.06 7.20 23.90
CA GLY A 154 0.31 6.97 24.39
C GLY A 154 0.98 5.72 23.82
N GLY A 155 0.34 5.03 22.87
CA GLY A 155 0.87 3.89 22.14
C GLY A 155 1.23 4.21 20.69
N ARG A 156 1.57 3.18 19.94
CA ARG A 156 1.92 3.21 18.52
C ARG A 156 1.21 2.08 17.79
N LYS A 157 0.87 2.27 16.51
CA LYS A 157 0.42 1.18 15.64
C LYS A 157 1.53 0.78 14.66
N VAL A 158 1.66 -0.52 14.42
CA VAL A 158 2.48 -1.08 13.34
C VAL A 158 1.59 -1.89 12.41
N VAL A 159 1.47 -1.44 11.17
CA VAL A 159 0.79 -2.16 10.10
C VAL A 159 1.82 -3.03 9.40
N ILE A 160 1.56 -4.34 9.35
CA ILE A 160 2.44 -5.33 8.72
C ILE A 160 1.71 -5.87 7.50
N ALA A 161 2.11 -5.41 6.32
CA ALA A 161 1.35 -5.55 5.10
C ALA A 161 2.12 -6.25 3.99
N THR A 162 1.40 -6.88 3.06
CA THR A 162 1.95 -7.17 1.73
C THR A 162 1.91 -5.91 0.87
N ASN A 163 2.20 -6.03 -0.43
CA ASN A 163 2.10 -4.95 -1.42
C ASN A 163 0.69 -4.39 -1.67
N ILE A 164 -0.29 -4.71 -0.80
CA ILE A 164 -1.66 -4.20 -0.90
C ILE A 164 -1.88 -2.90 -0.12
N ALA A 165 -0.90 -2.49 0.69
CA ALA A 165 -0.92 -1.24 1.45
C ALA A 165 -0.60 -0.02 0.57
#